data_AF-A0A847I049-F1
#
_entry.id   AF-A0A847I049-F1
#
_cell.length_a   1.000
_cell.length_b   1.000
_cell.length_c   1.000
_cell.angle_alpha   90.00
_cell.angle_beta   90.00
_cell.angle_gamma   90.00
#
_symmetry.space_group_name_H-M   'P 1'
#
loop_
_entity.id
_entity.type
_entity.pdbx_description
1 polymer ?
#
loop_
_entity_poly.entity_id
_entity_poly.type
_entity_poly.pdbx_seq_one_letter_code
_entity_poly.pdbx_strand_id
1 'polypeptide(L)'
;MPFGTHAAAALGGAATVLVVLALSGVFKHADPLPPPPPPPDPVTTPPSAYAWSAPPDPEFPLPPYACHLQDVLVVLDPGHGGRSDRPNWKRGPTGLEEAVVNLRVAQFLREFLTEVGAQVVMTREDDVYLDPDIAVDNRKRIELANRLKADLFVSIHHNGDDEPDANYTTVFYHGGPDDSPASRCAARFLLSGINDALRLTQHLPCAMLSDRVLFKTGLLVLREARVPAVLVEASFHSNPEEEDRLRDPVYNRREAYGYFLGLARWAHAGLPRVHLVDPPPGQPCTGKAVTLKLDDGLSRRGGWGHDAVKIALDSLRVRVNEKLVTCRPDLKKGTLQVPLPRKLKAGPLRLAVNFENIFGQHVLHPELLVEYAGR
;
A
#
# COMPACT_ATOMS: atom_id res chain seq x y z
N MET A 1 -0.90 -33.78 58.37
CA MET A 1 -1.23 -35.22 58.54
C MET A 1 -2.11 -35.63 57.38
N PRO A 2 -1.85 -36.78 56.75
CA PRO A 2 -1.21 -36.87 55.43
C PRO A 2 -2.17 -37.47 54.38
N PHE A 3 -1.80 -37.61 53.10
CA PHE A 3 -1.24 -38.81 52.43
C PHE A 3 -0.89 -38.38 50.99
N GLY A 4 0.09 -38.90 50.27
CA GLY A 4 0.99 -40.03 50.44
C GLY A 4 1.77 -40.18 49.13
N THR A 5 3.05 -40.47 49.24
CA THR A 5 3.96 -40.85 48.16
C THR A 5 3.63 -42.23 47.59
N HIS A 6 3.82 -42.44 46.29
CA HIS A 6 4.33 -43.74 45.81
C HIS A 6 5.28 -43.54 44.62
N ALA A 7 6.52 -43.92 44.86
CA ALA A 7 7.53 -44.22 43.84
C ALA A 7 7.29 -45.63 43.29
N ALA A 8 7.60 -45.83 42.01
CA ALA A 8 7.84 -47.14 41.42
C ALA A 8 9.16 -47.07 40.65
N ALA A 9 10.13 -47.87 41.08
CA ALA A 9 11.36 -48.15 40.36
C ALA A 9 11.18 -49.45 39.56
N ALA A 10 11.70 -49.49 38.33
CA ALA A 10 12.15 -50.73 37.69
C ALA A 10 13.18 -50.40 36.59
N LEU A 11 14.22 -51.20 36.58
CA LEU A 11 15.47 -51.11 35.82
C LEU A 11 15.36 -51.67 34.40
N GLY A 12 16.27 -51.22 33.54
CA GLY A 12 16.69 -51.85 32.27
C GLY A 12 16.97 -50.77 31.24
N GLY A 13 18.20 -50.47 30.79
CA GLY A 13 19.36 -51.33 30.62
C GLY A 13 19.74 -51.31 29.15
N ALA A 14 20.40 -50.24 28.69
CA ALA A 14 21.15 -50.21 27.43
C ALA A 14 22.22 -49.12 27.53
N ALA A 15 23.46 -49.53 27.81
CA ALA A 15 24.61 -48.66 27.89
C ALA A 15 25.15 -48.38 26.49
N THR A 16 24.95 -47.16 26.00
CA THR A 16 25.67 -46.64 24.83
C THR A 16 26.90 -45.90 25.33
N VAL A 17 28.08 -46.48 25.12
CA VAL A 17 29.37 -45.86 25.46
C VAL A 17 29.62 -44.73 24.47
N LEU A 18 29.41 -43.49 24.92
CA LEU A 18 29.82 -42.28 24.20
C LEU A 18 31.28 -41.97 24.59
N VAL A 19 32.22 -42.28 23.70
CA VAL A 19 33.61 -41.85 23.82
C VAL A 19 33.65 -40.34 23.53
N VAL A 20 33.66 -39.52 24.58
CA VAL A 20 33.93 -38.09 24.46
C VAL A 20 35.44 -37.90 24.51
N LEU A 21 36.03 -37.61 23.35
CA LEU A 21 37.37 -37.07 23.23
C LEU A 21 37.41 -35.73 23.97
N ALA A 22 38.09 -35.70 25.12
CA ALA A 22 38.39 -34.48 25.84
C ALA A 22 39.40 -33.65 25.04
N LEU A 23 38.89 -32.74 24.20
CA LEU A 23 39.68 -31.60 23.73
C LEU A 23 39.80 -30.62 24.90
N SER A 24 40.94 -30.63 25.56
CA SER A 24 41.36 -29.62 26.52
C SER A 24 41.61 -28.29 25.80
N GLY A 25 40.54 -27.62 25.40
CA GLY A 25 40.51 -26.22 25.03
C GLY A 25 39.98 -25.41 26.20
N VAL A 26 40.82 -24.57 26.79
CA VAL A 26 40.40 -23.58 27.79
C VAL A 26 39.48 -22.58 27.09
N PHE A 27 38.16 -22.83 27.10
CA PHE A 27 37.19 -21.79 26.84
C PHE A 27 37.21 -20.85 28.04
N LYS A 28 37.91 -19.72 27.91
CA LYS A 28 37.64 -18.57 28.76
C LYS A 28 36.15 -18.28 28.64
N HIS A 29 35.41 -18.32 29.75
CA HIS A 29 34.07 -17.76 29.79
C HIS A 29 34.14 -16.35 29.19
N ALA A 30 33.42 -16.12 28.10
CA ALA A 30 33.18 -14.77 27.64
C ALA A 30 32.40 -14.09 28.77
N ASP A 31 32.91 -12.94 29.23
CA ASP A 31 32.21 -12.13 30.20
C ASP A 31 30.78 -11.87 29.71
N PRO A 32 29.76 -11.94 30.58
CA PRO A 32 28.40 -11.61 30.18
C PRO A 32 28.40 -10.21 29.57
N LEU A 33 27.80 -10.08 28.38
CA LEU A 33 27.64 -8.79 27.73
C LEU A 33 26.96 -7.84 28.73
N PRO A 34 27.48 -6.62 28.92
CA PRO A 34 26.85 -5.66 29.79
C PRO A 34 25.40 -5.45 29.33
N PRO A 35 24.45 -5.25 30.26
CA PRO A 35 23.08 -4.92 29.87
C PRO A 35 23.10 -3.68 28.98
N PRO A 36 22.22 -3.60 27.97
CA PRO A 36 22.12 -2.41 27.14
C PRO A 36 21.90 -1.18 28.04
N PRO A 37 22.48 -0.03 27.70
CA PRO A 37 22.27 1.18 28.48
C PRO A 37 20.76 1.47 28.56
N PRO A 38 20.28 2.01 29.70
CA PRO A 38 18.89 2.43 29.80
C PRO A 38 18.59 3.46 28.69
N PRO A 39 17.37 3.48 28.14
CA PRO A 39 17.00 4.47 27.14
C PRO A 39 17.21 5.89 27.71
N PRO A 40 17.65 6.85 26.88
CA PRO A 40 17.90 8.21 27.33
C PRO A 40 16.63 8.81 27.94
N ASP A 41 16.80 9.52 29.06
CA ASP A 41 15.70 10.20 29.75
C ASP A 41 15.18 11.35 28.87
N PRO A 42 13.93 11.31 28.39
CA PRO A 42 13.38 12.29 27.47
C PRO A 42 13.30 13.70 28.05
N VAL A 43 13.45 13.86 29.37
CA VAL A 43 13.37 15.15 30.06
C VAL A 43 14.75 15.81 30.20
N THR A 44 15.82 15.03 30.33
CA THR A 44 17.17 15.55 30.63
C THR A 44 18.15 15.43 29.47
N THR A 45 17.81 14.67 28.44
CA THR A 45 18.64 14.54 27.24
C THR A 45 18.46 15.77 26.35
N PRO A 46 19.53 16.49 25.96
CA PRO A 46 19.40 17.60 25.03
C PRO A 46 18.75 17.11 23.71
N PRO A 47 17.81 17.86 23.12
CA PRO A 47 17.08 17.45 21.91
C PRO A 47 17.99 17.04 20.74
N SER A 48 19.25 17.50 20.74
CA SER A 48 20.27 17.13 19.75
C SER A 48 20.65 15.65 19.75
N ALA A 49 20.28 14.86 20.76
CA ALA A 49 20.45 13.40 20.75
C ALA A 49 19.50 12.69 19.76
N TYR A 50 18.43 13.38 19.33
CA TYR A 50 17.54 12.96 18.25
C TYR A 50 17.59 14.01 17.15
N ALA A 51 18.63 13.96 16.32
CA ALA A 51 18.55 14.65 15.04
C ALA A 51 17.35 14.07 14.29
N TRP A 52 16.31 14.87 14.04
CA TRP A 52 15.12 14.40 13.33
C TRP A 52 15.48 13.76 11.98
N SER A 53 16.56 14.21 11.34
CA SER A 53 17.08 13.64 10.10
C SER A 53 17.82 12.30 10.27
N ALA A 54 18.18 11.88 11.48
CA ALA A 54 18.75 10.57 11.71
C ALA A 54 17.66 9.50 11.50
N PRO A 55 17.87 8.55 10.58
CA PRO A 55 16.85 7.56 10.29
C PRO A 55 16.80 6.49 11.41
N PRO A 56 15.64 5.86 11.66
CA PRO A 56 15.47 4.88 12.75
C PRO A 56 16.25 3.59 12.51
N ASP A 57 16.54 2.84 13.58
CA ASP A 57 17.25 1.55 13.52
C ASP A 57 16.53 0.53 12.60
N PRO A 58 17.27 -0.29 11.83
CA PRO A 58 16.72 -1.12 10.75
C PRO A 58 16.12 -2.45 11.25
N GLU A 59 15.26 -2.44 12.27
CA GLU A 59 14.60 -3.66 12.78
C GLU A 59 13.39 -4.09 11.92
N PHE A 60 12.84 -3.19 11.10
CA PHE A 60 11.71 -3.40 10.18
C PHE A 60 10.57 -4.31 10.71
N PRO A 61 10.02 -4.07 11.92
CA PRO A 61 9.01 -4.93 12.49
C PRO A 61 7.68 -4.90 11.72
N LEU A 62 6.98 -6.02 11.59
CA LEU A 62 5.64 -6.04 11.00
C LEU A 62 4.61 -5.60 12.06
N PRO A 63 3.93 -4.45 11.89
CA PRO A 63 2.98 -4.01 12.88
C PRO A 63 1.70 -4.89 12.84
N PRO A 64 1.04 -5.15 13.99
CA PRO A 64 -0.16 -5.98 14.03
C PRO A 64 -1.29 -5.52 13.10
N TYR A 65 -1.40 -4.21 12.84
CA TYR A 65 -2.41 -3.64 11.95
C TYR A 65 -2.15 -3.90 10.46
N ALA A 66 -0.96 -4.38 10.07
CA ALA A 66 -0.66 -4.76 8.70
C ALA A 66 -1.47 -5.97 8.22
N CYS A 67 -2.08 -6.75 9.13
CA CYS A 67 -2.98 -7.85 8.77
C CYS A 67 -4.20 -7.39 7.93
N HIS A 68 -4.54 -6.10 7.92
CA HIS A 68 -5.59 -5.56 7.05
C HIS A 68 -5.20 -5.44 5.58
N LEU A 69 -3.93 -5.67 5.24
CA LEU A 69 -3.46 -5.80 3.86
C LEU A 69 -3.69 -7.20 3.28
N GLN A 70 -4.11 -8.18 4.10
CA GLN A 70 -4.44 -9.53 3.62
C GLN A 70 -5.42 -9.47 2.45
N ASP A 71 -5.07 -10.16 1.37
CA ASP A 71 -5.82 -10.26 0.10
C ASP A 71 -5.97 -8.94 -0.68
N VAL A 72 -5.36 -7.84 -0.23
CA VAL A 72 -5.33 -6.59 -1.00
C VAL A 72 -4.43 -6.79 -2.21
N LEU A 73 -4.94 -6.50 -3.41
CA LEU A 73 -4.18 -6.61 -4.64
C LEU A 73 -3.48 -5.29 -4.96
N VAL A 74 -2.17 -5.24 -4.76
CA VAL A 74 -1.32 -4.08 -5.07
C VAL A 74 -0.49 -4.38 -6.32
N VAL A 75 -0.59 -3.51 -7.32
CA VAL A 75 0.32 -3.53 -8.47
C VAL A 75 1.42 -2.52 -8.24
N LEU A 76 2.66 -2.99 -8.15
CA LEU A 76 3.84 -2.17 -8.02
C LEU A 76 4.46 -1.92 -9.39
N ASP A 77 4.73 -0.65 -9.69
CA ASP A 77 5.34 -0.23 -10.94
C ASP A 77 6.68 0.43 -10.67
N PRO A 78 7.80 -0.33 -10.67
CA PRO A 78 9.11 0.28 -10.65
C PRO A 78 9.33 1.03 -11.98
N GLY A 79 9.38 2.35 -11.90
CA GLY A 79 9.48 3.24 -13.05
C GLY A 79 10.67 2.92 -13.96
N HIS A 80 10.55 3.24 -15.24
CA HIS A 80 11.61 3.05 -16.25
C HIS A 80 12.04 1.57 -16.42
N GLY A 81 13.27 1.34 -16.90
CA GLY A 81 13.87 0.02 -17.04
C GLY A 81 14.57 -0.19 -18.37
N GLY A 82 15.72 -0.88 -18.36
CA GLY A 82 16.40 -1.39 -19.56
C GLY A 82 16.85 -0.34 -20.58
N ARG A 83 17.06 0.92 -20.15
CA ARG A 83 17.49 2.05 -21.00
C ARG A 83 18.95 2.43 -20.77
N SER A 84 19.77 1.49 -20.34
CA SER A 84 21.20 1.72 -20.14
C SER A 84 21.91 2.13 -21.44
N ASP A 85 21.30 1.82 -22.59
CA ASP A 85 21.71 2.24 -23.94
C ASP A 85 21.59 3.75 -24.20
N ARG A 86 20.82 4.50 -23.41
CA ARG A 86 20.65 5.96 -23.55
C ARG A 86 21.60 6.71 -22.61
N PRO A 87 22.61 7.43 -23.14
CA PRO A 87 23.51 8.24 -22.32
C PRO A 87 22.72 9.26 -21.49
N ASN A 88 23.05 9.37 -20.20
CA ASN A 88 22.48 10.34 -19.25
C ASN A 88 20.94 10.27 -19.05
N TRP A 89 20.28 9.19 -19.48
CA TRP A 89 18.85 9.03 -19.25
C TRP A 89 18.58 8.67 -17.78
N LYS A 90 18.04 9.61 -17.00
CA LYS A 90 17.58 9.38 -15.61
C LYS A 90 18.68 8.79 -14.72
N ARG A 91 19.82 9.48 -14.70
CA ARG A 91 21.01 9.11 -13.92
C ARG A 91 21.39 10.21 -12.94
N GLY A 92 21.87 9.81 -11.77
CA GLY A 92 22.51 10.72 -10.83
C GLY A 92 23.94 11.12 -11.24
N PRO A 93 24.56 12.05 -10.50
CA PRO A 93 25.91 12.58 -10.78
C PRO A 93 27.01 11.52 -10.93
N THR A 94 26.91 10.41 -10.21
CA THR A 94 27.88 9.29 -10.25
C THR A 94 27.41 8.14 -11.16
N GLY A 95 26.34 8.37 -11.94
CA GLY A 95 25.82 7.45 -12.94
C GLY A 95 24.81 6.42 -12.43
N LEU A 96 24.36 6.52 -11.17
CA LEU A 96 23.32 5.63 -10.62
C LEU A 96 22.05 5.78 -11.45
N GLU A 97 21.52 4.66 -11.92
CA GLU A 97 20.29 4.63 -12.72
C GLU A 97 19.07 4.62 -11.81
N GLU A 98 18.15 5.58 -12.02
CA GLU A 98 16.88 5.64 -11.30
C GLU A 98 16.11 4.32 -11.38
N ALA A 99 16.11 3.69 -12.56
CA ALA A 99 15.42 2.42 -12.83
C ALA A 99 15.87 1.27 -11.92
N VAL A 100 17.16 1.23 -11.55
CA VAL A 100 17.75 0.21 -10.68
C VAL A 100 17.28 0.41 -9.24
N VAL A 101 17.24 1.65 -8.79
CA VAL A 101 16.75 2.02 -7.45
C VAL A 101 15.25 1.72 -7.33
N ASN A 102 14.46 2.18 -8.31
CA ASN A 102 13.02 1.94 -8.37
C ASN A 102 12.69 0.44 -8.29
N LEU A 103 13.44 -0.40 -9.03
CA LEU A 103 13.27 -1.85 -9.01
C LEU A 103 13.58 -2.44 -7.64
N ARG A 104 14.71 -2.05 -7.05
CA ARG A 104 15.16 -2.58 -5.75
C ARG A 104 14.17 -2.25 -4.63
N VAL A 105 13.69 -1.00 -4.57
CA VAL A 105 12.66 -0.57 -3.61
C VAL A 105 11.37 -1.36 -3.82
N ALA A 106 10.92 -1.54 -5.06
CA ALA A 106 9.72 -2.31 -5.36
C ALA A 106 9.84 -3.79 -4.96
N GLN A 107 11.01 -4.41 -5.12
CA GLN A 107 11.28 -5.78 -4.69
C GLN A 107 11.21 -5.91 -3.15
N PHE A 108 11.84 -5.00 -2.40
CA PHE A 108 11.72 -4.99 -0.94
C PHE A 108 10.29 -4.71 -0.47
N LEU A 109 9.56 -3.82 -1.14
CA LEU A 109 8.17 -3.54 -0.80
C LEU A 109 7.28 -4.76 -1.05
N ARG A 110 7.52 -5.50 -2.15
CA ARG A 110 6.86 -6.78 -2.42
C ARG A 110 7.06 -7.76 -1.28
N GLU A 111 8.30 -7.92 -0.78
CA GLU A 111 8.58 -8.82 0.35
C GLU A 111 7.73 -8.48 1.58
N PHE A 112 7.73 -7.21 2.02
CA PHE A 112 6.95 -6.78 3.18
C PHE A 112 5.44 -6.98 2.99
N LEU A 113 4.91 -6.68 1.81
CA LEU A 113 3.49 -6.82 1.50
C LEU A 113 3.07 -8.28 1.43
N THR A 114 3.86 -9.15 0.79
CA THR A 114 3.56 -10.58 0.69
C THR A 114 3.64 -11.28 2.05
N GLU A 115 4.57 -10.87 2.92
CA GLU A 115 4.72 -11.43 4.27
C GLU A 115 3.45 -11.24 5.13
N VAL A 116 2.70 -10.15 4.90
CA VAL A 116 1.42 -9.89 5.59
C VAL A 116 0.18 -10.33 4.79
N GLY A 117 0.40 -11.13 3.74
CA GLY A 117 -0.66 -11.75 2.94
C GLY A 117 -1.28 -10.88 1.85
N ALA A 118 -0.70 -9.73 1.52
CA ALA A 118 -1.13 -8.97 0.36
C ALA A 118 -0.76 -9.69 -0.95
N GLN A 119 -1.59 -9.52 -1.98
CA GLN A 119 -1.30 -10.00 -3.32
C GLN A 119 -0.53 -8.92 -4.08
N VAL A 120 0.68 -9.24 -4.54
CA VAL A 120 1.55 -8.27 -5.19
C VAL A 120 1.87 -8.72 -6.60
N VAL A 121 1.68 -7.83 -7.57
CA VAL A 121 2.11 -8.01 -8.96
C VAL A 121 2.99 -6.84 -9.34
N MET A 122 4.14 -7.11 -9.97
CA MET A 122 5.03 -6.06 -10.46
C MET A 122 4.85 -5.87 -11.97
N THR A 123 4.94 -4.63 -12.47
CA THR A 123 4.89 -4.37 -13.92
C THR A 123 6.13 -4.88 -14.65
N ARG A 124 7.26 -4.96 -13.96
CA ARG A 124 8.51 -5.63 -14.36
C ARG A 124 9.22 -6.17 -13.12
N GLU A 125 9.94 -7.28 -13.26
CA GLU A 125 10.74 -7.88 -12.17
C GLU A 125 12.25 -7.73 -12.38
N ASP A 126 12.64 -7.35 -13.60
CA ASP A 126 14.02 -7.10 -14.03
C ASP A 126 14.18 -5.66 -14.54
N ASP A 127 15.42 -5.26 -14.80
CA ASP A 127 15.75 -3.97 -15.40
C ASP A 127 15.49 -3.95 -16.92
N VAL A 128 14.20 -3.94 -17.27
CA VAL A 128 13.71 -4.00 -18.66
C VAL A 128 12.61 -2.96 -18.91
N TYR A 129 12.50 -2.49 -20.15
CA TYR A 129 11.28 -1.84 -20.63
C TYR A 129 10.33 -2.88 -21.24
N LEU A 130 9.03 -2.66 -21.11
CA LEU A 130 7.96 -3.44 -21.72
C LEU A 130 7.73 -3.05 -23.19
N ASP A 131 8.18 -1.86 -23.59
CA ASP A 131 8.15 -1.40 -24.98
C ASP A 131 9.25 -0.36 -25.30
N PRO A 132 9.86 -0.38 -26.51
CA PRO A 132 10.80 0.65 -26.94
C PRO A 132 10.15 2.04 -27.12
N ASP A 133 8.82 2.16 -27.25
CA ASP A 133 8.11 3.43 -27.17
C ASP A 133 7.67 3.72 -25.72
N ILE A 134 8.05 4.89 -25.18
CA ILE A 134 7.78 5.25 -23.77
C ILE A 134 6.27 5.35 -23.47
N ALA A 135 5.47 5.84 -24.42
CA ALA A 135 4.03 5.95 -24.22
C ALA A 135 3.36 4.57 -24.26
N VAL A 136 3.83 3.67 -25.11
CA VAL A 136 3.36 2.28 -25.14
C VAL A 136 3.81 1.52 -23.90
N ASP A 137 5.04 1.72 -23.44
CA ASP A 137 5.59 1.15 -22.21
C ASP A 137 4.73 1.53 -20.99
N ASN A 138 4.51 2.83 -20.79
CA ASN A 138 3.67 3.35 -19.71
C ASN A 138 2.23 2.83 -19.80
N ARG A 139 1.67 2.69 -21.01
CA ARG A 139 0.33 2.12 -21.18
C ARG A 139 0.27 0.65 -20.80
N LYS A 140 1.27 -0.16 -21.14
CA LYS A 140 1.36 -1.58 -20.75
C LYS A 140 1.41 -1.73 -19.23
N ARG A 141 2.15 -0.86 -18.54
CA ARG A 141 2.24 -0.82 -17.07
C ARG A 141 0.88 -0.65 -16.40
N ILE A 142 0.17 0.43 -16.75
CA ILE A 142 -1.12 0.71 -16.13
C ILE A 142 -2.21 -0.28 -16.59
N GLU A 143 -2.14 -0.78 -17.82
CA GLU A 143 -3.13 -1.76 -18.31
C GLU A 143 -3.05 -3.10 -17.55
N LEU A 144 -1.88 -3.47 -17.03
CA LEU A 144 -1.77 -4.61 -16.13
C LEU A 144 -2.66 -4.43 -14.89
N ALA A 145 -2.59 -3.29 -14.22
CA ALA A 145 -3.41 -2.99 -13.04
C ALA A 145 -4.90 -2.86 -13.36
N ASN A 146 -5.22 -2.21 -14.49
CA ASN A 146 -6.59 -2.10 -14.96
C ASN A 146 -7.24 -3.47 -15.23
N ARG A 147 -6.53 -4.35 -15.93
CA ARG A 147 -7.01 -5.70 -16.27
C ARG A 147 -7.22 -6.56 -15.03
N LEU A 148 -6.30 -6.46 -14.07
CA LEU A 148 -6.37 -7.18 -12.81
C LEU A 148 -7.40 -6.58 -11.83
N LYS A 149 -7.93 -5.38 -12.14
CA LYS A 149 -8.77 -4.60 -11.22
C LYS A 149 -8.10 -4.43 -9.85
N ALA A 150 -6.81 -4.09 -9.87
CA ALA A 150 -6.01 -3.92 -8.66
C ALA A 150 -6.68 -2.96 -7.66
N ASP A 151 -6.53 -3.22 -6.37
CA ASP A 151 -7.03 -2.32 -5.33
C ASP A 151 -6.21 -1.03 -5.27
N LEU A 152 -4.93 -1.12 -5.64
CA LEU A 152 -4.05 0.04 -5.76
C LEU A 152 -2.93 -0.23 -6.78
N PHE A 153 -2.65 0.77 -7.61
CA PHE A 153 -1.44 0.87 -8.41
C PHE A 153 -0.48 1.88 -7.78
N VAL A 154 0.77 1.48 -7.54
CA VAL A 154 1.82 2.33 -6.96
C VAL A 154 3.01 2.38 -7.92
N SER A 155 3.21 3.51 -8.57
CA SER A 155 4.40 3.76 -9.40
C SER A 155 5.50 4.38 -8.55
N ILE A 156 6.68 3.75 -8.54
CA ILE A 156 7.81 4.09 -7.67
C ILE A 156 8.89 4.74 -8.52
N HIS A 157 9.26 5.96 -8.14
CA HIS A 157 10.22 6.81 -8.83
C HIS A 157 11.13 7.55 -7.83
N HIS A 158 12.25 8.02 -8.36
CA HIS A 158 13.13 8.97 -7.70
C HIS A 158 13.35 10.14 -8.65
N ASN A 159 13.12 11.35 -8.17
CA ASN A 159 13.06 12.52 -9.02
C ASN A 159 14.44 12.93 -9.50
N GLY A 160 14.48 13.85 -10.47
CA GLY A 160 15.69 14.54 -10.89
C GLY A 160 15.37 15.99 -11.24
N ASP A 161 16.23 16.90 -10.82
CA ASP A 161 16.14 18.33 -11.08
C ASP A 161 17.52 18.89 -11.46
N ASP A 162 17.54 20.05 -12.11
CA ASP A 162 18.76 20.79 -12.41
C ASP A 162 19.32 21.49 -11.14
N GLU A 163 18.48 21.69 -10.12
CA GLU A 163 18.90 22.13 -8.78
C GLU A 163 19.45 20.93 -7.97
N PRO A 164 20.78 20.79 -7.80
CA PRO A 164 21.38 19.62 -7.17
C PRO A 164 21.03 19.48 -5.69
N ASP A 165 20.65 20.58 -5.03
CA ASP A 165 20.28 20.55 -3.61
C ASP A 165 18.84 20.07 -3.39
N ALA A 166 18.00 20.00 -4.42
CA ALA A 166 16.60 19.58 -4.27
C ALA A 166 16.51 18.13 -3.77
N ASN A 167 15.84 17.92 -2.62
CA ASN A 167 15.62 16.58 -2.11
C ASN A 167 14.42 16.47 -1.15
N TYR A 168 13.25 16.15 -1.68
CA TYR A 168 12.00 16.02 -0.93
C TYR A 168 11.09 14.96 -1.54
N THR A 169 10.13 14.44 -0.77
CA THR A 169 9.14 13.50 -1.28
C THR A 169 7.99 14.23 -1.97
N THR A 170 7.51 13.70 -3.09
CA THR A 170 6.22 14.08 -3.68
C THR A 170 5.39 12.86 -4.07
N VAL A 171 4.07 12.96 -3.90
CA VAL A 171 3.13 11.93 -4.31
C VAL A 171 2.09 12.52 -5.24
N PHE A 172 2.06 12.02 -6.48
CA PHE A 172 1.13 12.41 -7.50
C PHE A 172 -0.10 11.50 -7.52
N TYR A 173 -1.25 12.09 -7.77
CA TYR A 173 -2.52 11.41 -8.01
C TYR A 173 -3.21 12.03 -9.23
N HIS A 174 -4.19 11.32 -9.80
CA HIS A 174 -4.92 11.83 -10.96
C HIS A 174 -5.85 13.01 -10.59
N GLY A 175 -5.74 14.12 -11.29
CA GLY A 175 -6.51 15.34 -10.98
C GLY A 175 -7.76 15.62 -11.81
N GLY A 176 -8.23 14.66 -12.61
CA GLY A 176 -9.32 14.86 -13.59
C GLY A 176 -10.74 14.65 -13.03
N PRO A 177 -11.79 14.98 -13.81
CA PRO A 177 -13.18 14.64 -13.47
C PRO A 177 -13.44 13.13 -13.33
N ASP A 178 -12.58 12.32 -13.94
CA ASP A 178 -12.51 10.86 -13.93
C ASP A 178 -11.58 10.29 -12.83
N ASP A 179 -11.07 11.15 -11.95
CA ASP A 179 -10.25 10.74 -10.80
C ASP A 179 -11.00 9.78 -9.85
N SER A 180 -10.22 8.88 -9.25
CA SER A 180 -10.64 8.04 -8.15
C SER A 180 -10.26 8.70 -6.83
N PRO A 181 -11.22 9.15 -6.00
CA PRO A 181 -10.92 9.73 -4.68
C PRO A 181 -10.13 8.79 -3.76
N ALA A 182 -10.19 7.48 -3.98
CA ALA A 182 -9.38 6.50 -3.26
C ALA A 182 -7.87 6.65 -3.53
N SER A 183 -7.46 7.19 -4.69
CA SER A 183 -6.05 7.51 -4.99
C SER A 183 -5.49 8.52 -3.98
N ARG A 184 -6.24 9.58 -3.66
CA ARG A 184 -5.85 10.58 -2.64
C ARG A 184 -5.78 9.98 -1.24
N CYS A 185 -6.62 8.98 -0.95
CA CYS A 185 -6.58 8.28 0.32
C CYS A 185 -5.25 7.55 0.51
N ALA A 186 -4.84 6.75 -0.47
CA ALA A 186 -3.56 6.04 -0.44
C ALA A 186 -2.36 7.00 -0.44
N ALA A 187 -2.40 8.03 -1.30
CA ALA A 187 -1.33 9.02 -1.42
C ALA A 187 -0.98 9.71 -0.09
N ARG A 188 -2.00 10.06 0.71
CA ARG A 188 -1.81 10.68 2.02
C ARG A 188 -1.04 9.78 3.00
N PHE A 189 -1.35 8.49 3.03
CA PHE A 189 -0.66 7.56 3.94
C PHE A 189 0.73 7.17 3.44
N LEU A 190 0.90 7.01 2.13
CA LEU A 190 2.22 6.77 1.52
C LEU A 190 3.17 7.93 1.79
N LEU A 191 2.73 9.17 1.58
CA LEU A 191 3.52 10.36 1.88
C LEU A 191 3.97 10.38 3.35
N SER A 192 3.05 10.09 4.28
CA SER A 192 3.39 10.03 5.70
C SER A 192 4.40 8.92 6.01
N GLY A 193 4.19 7.70 5.50
CA GLY A 193 5.08 6.57 5.77
C GLY A 193 6.49 6.77 5.22
N ILE A 194 6.60 7.35 4.02
CA ILE A 194 7.89 7.64 3.38
C ILE A 194 8.62 8.77 4.12
N ASN A 195 7.93 9.85 4.48
CA ASN A 195 8.53 10.92 5.26
C ASN A 195 9.04 10.42 6.63
N ASP A 196 8.28 9.56 7.31
CA ASP A 196 8.69 8.96 8.59
C ASP A 196 9.98 8.12 8.45
N ALA A 197 10.12 7.43 7.31
CA ALA A 197 11.21 6.49 7.03
C ALA A 197 12.48 7.18 6.52
N LEU A 198 12.36 8.08 5.55
CA LEU A 198 13.49 8.74 4.90
C LEU A 198 14.02 9.93 5.69
N ARG A 199 13.12 10.66 6.37
CA ARG A 199 13.42 11.86 7.15
C ARG A 199 14.34 12.83 6.40
N LEU A 200 14.00 13.08 5.14
CA LEU A 200 14.73 14.01 4.28
C LEU A 200 14.83 15.39 4.93
N THR A 201 15.90 16.13 4.64
CA THR A 201 16.16 17.44 5.24
C THR A 201 15.25 18.54 4.70
N GLN A 202 14.66 18.33 3.50
CA GLN A 202 13.67 19.23 2.92
C GLN A 202 12.31 18.55 2.86
N HIS A 203 11.26 19.35 3.10
CA HIS A 203 9.88 18.91 3.02
C HIS A 203 9.05 19.96 2.30
N LEU A 204 8.23 19.53 1.36
CA LEU A 204 7.17 20.38 0.85
C LEU A 204 5.99 20.38 1.83
N PRO A 205 5.48 21.56 2.24
CA PRO A 205 4.29 21.64 3.09
C PRO A 205 3.07 20.92 2.49
N CYS A 206 2.98 20.90 1.16
CA CYS A 206 1.92 20.25 0.38
C CYS A 206 2.54 19.33 -0.69
N ALA A 207 3.05 18.17 -0.27
CA ALA A 207 3.73 17.22 -1.15
C ALA A 207 2.79 16.29 -1.95
N MET A 208 1.47 16.39 -1.75
CA MET A 208 0.49 15.59 -2.50
C MET A 208 -0.10 16.42 -3.64
N LEU A 209 0.22 16.04 -4.89
CA LEU A 209 0.07 16.91 -6.04
C LEU A 209 -0.81 16.27 -7.12
N SER A 210 -1.65 17.11 -7.76
CA SER A 210 -2.48 16.69 -8.89
C SER A 210 -1.66 16.71 -10.18
N ASP A 211 -1.55 15.56 -10.83
CA ASP A 211 -0.82 15.42 -12.09
C ASP A 211 -1.41 16.32 -13.20
N ARG A 212 -2.74 16.48 -13.24
CA ARG A 212 -3.46 17.26 -14.25
C ARG A 212 -3.35 18.76 -14.03
N VAL A 213 -3.15 19.18 -12.78
CA VAL A 213 -2.92 20.60 -12.46
C VAL A 213 -1.49 21.00 -12.82
N LEU A 214 -0.51 20.11 -12.58
CA LEU A 214 0.90 20.41 -12.85
C LEU A 214 1.32 20.14 -14.29
N PHE A 215 0.79 19.09 -14.91
CA PHE A 215 1.15 18.68 -16.26
C PHE A 215 -0.05 18.78 -17.19
N LYS A 216 0.10 19.52 -18.30
CA LYS A 216 -0.96 19.75 -19.30
C LYS A 216 -1.69 18.46 -19.72
N THR A 217 -0.93 17.38 -19.90
CA THR A 217 -1.46 16.08 -20.28
C THR A 217 -1.70 15.16 -19.09
N GLY A 218 -1.21 15.46 -17.88
CA GLY A 218 -1.14 14.50 -16.78
C GLY A 218 -0.11 13.40 -17.03
N LEU A 219 0.19 12.63 -15.98
CA LEU A 219 1.11 11.49 -16.03
C LEU A 219 0.36 10.30 -16.61
N LEU A 220 0.89 9.66 -17.67
CA LEU A 220 0.15 8.66 -18.45
C LEU A 220 -0.38 7.52 -17.57
N VAL A 221 0.47 6.97 -16.71
CA VAL A 221 0.10 5.86 -15.80
C VAL A 221 -0.99 6.23 -14.81
N LEU A 222 -1.15 7.51 -14.46
CA LEU A 222 -2.24 7.98 -13.60
C LEU A 222 -3.48 8.34 -14.40
N ARG A 223 -3.32 9.03 -15.52
CA ARG A 223 -4.40 9.45 -16.42
C ARG A 223 -5.17 8.28 -17.02
N GLU A 224 -4.49 7.19 -17.37
CA GLU A 224 -5.13 6.01 -17.98
C GLU A 224 -5.51 4.94 -16.93
N ALA A 225 -5.39 5.25 -15.63
CA ALA A 225 -5.78 4.37 -14.54
C ALA A 225 -7.32 4.28 -14.42
N ARG A 226 -7.83 3.04 -14.34
CA ARG A 226 -9.23 2.71 -14.03
C ARG A 226 -9.38 2.11 -12.63
N VAL A 227 -8.28 2.14 -11.88
CA VAL A 227 -8.14 1.68 -10.50
C VAL A 227 -7.53 2.81 -9.68
N PRO A 228 -7.61 2.81 -8.34
CA PRO A 228 -6.86 3.75 -7.51
C PRO A 228 -5.37 3.69 -7.86
N ALA A 229 -4.75 4.84 -8.11
CA ALA A 229 -3.39 4.92 -8.63
C ALA A 229 -2.64 6.14 -8.10
N VAL A 230 -1.38 5.92 -7.74
CA VAL A 230 -0.47 6.95 -7.26
C VAL A 230 0.90 6.77 -7.92
N LEU A 231 1.61 7.88 -8.12
CA LEU A 231 3.02 7.87 -8.51
C LEU A 231 3.80 8.61 -7.42
N VAL A 232 4.84 7.99 -6.92
CA VAL A 232 5.65 8.52 -5.82
C VAL A 232 7.04 8.81 -6.33
N GLU A 233 7.46 10.05 -6.17
CA GLU A 233 8.83 10.50 -6.28
C GLU A 233 9.40 10.58 -4.85
N ALA A 234 10.11 9.54 -4.42
CA ALA A 234 10.45 9.35 -3.01
C ALA A 234 11.52 10.36 -2.52
N SER A 235 12.56 10.53 -3.33
CA SER A 235 13.68 11.46 -3.13
C SER A 235 14.30 11.78 -4.49
N PHE A 236 15.44 12.48 -4.54
CA PHE A 236 16.03 12.97 -5.79
C PHE A 236 17.35 12.25 -6.12
N HIS A 237 17.40 11.52 -7.24
CA HIS A 237 18.64 10.89 -7.71
C HIS A 237 19.68 11.91 -8.19
N SER A 238 19.27 13.15 -8.50
CA SER A 238 20.16 14.24 -8.92
C SER A 238 20.93 14.86 -7.75
N ASN A 239 20.46 14.68 -6.52
CA ASN A 239 21.14 15.16 -5.32
C ASN A 239 22.30 14.23 -4.95
N PRO A 240 23.57 14.72 -4.89
CA PRO A 240 24.72 13.85 -4.66
C PRO A 240 24.68 13.07 -3.33
N GLU A 241 24.27 13.71 -2.23
CA GLU A 241 24.17 13.06 -0.92
C GLU A 241 23.05 12.02 -0.88
N GLU A 242 21.94 12.27 -1.57
CA GLU A 242 20.86 11.30 -1.75
C GLU A 242 21.29 10.15 -2.66
N GLU A 243 21.97 10.41 -3.77
CA GLU A 243 22.48 9.36 -4.66
C GLU A 243 23.38 8.37 -3.90
N ASP A 244 24.24 8.88 -3.02
CA ASP A 244 25.08 8.05 -2.13
C ASP A 244 24.23 7.16 -1.21
N ARG A 245 23.14 7.68 -0.65
CA ARG A 245 22.19 6.90 0.16
C ARG A 245 21.42 5.88 -0.68
N LEU A 246 20.99 6.25 -1.88
CA LEU A 246 20.25 5.37 -2.80
C LEU A 246 21.09 4.20 -3.32
N ARG A 247 22.42 4.28 -3.22
CA ARG A 247 23.33 3.15 -3.49
C ARG A 247 23.23 2.07 -2.41
N ASP A 248 22.91 2.43 -1.17
CA ASP A 248 22.83 1.52 -0.02
C ASP A 248 21.52 0.70 -0.03
N PRO A 249 21.57 -0.64 -0.19
CA PRO A 249 20.39 -1.48 -0.14
C PRO A 249 19.63 -1.42 1.20
N VAL A 250 20.31 -1.13 2.32
CA VAL A 250 19.64 -0.98 3.62
C VAL A 250 18.78 0.28 3.64
N TYR A 251 19.26 1.37 3.05
CA TYR A 251 18.48 2.59 2.86
C TYR A 251 17.25 2.35 1.97
N ASN A 252 17.42 1.67 0.83
CA ASN A 252 16.28 1.35 -0.03
C ASN A 252 15.27 0.40 0.63
N ARG A 253 15.72 -0.53 1.49
CA ARG A 253 14.83 -1.37 2.28
C ARG A 253 14.06 -0.56 3.33
N ARG A 254 14.68 0.47 3.92
CA ARG A 254 14.01 1.42 4.81
C ARG A 254 12.97 2.24 4.07
N GLU A 255 13.28 2.73 2.88
CA GLU A 255 12.31 3.40 2.01
C GLU A 255 11.10 2.50 1.75
N ALA A 256 11.33 1.28 1.27
CA ALA A 256 10.29 0.28 1.03
C ALA A 256 9.46 -0.01 2.29
N TYR A 257 10.10 -0.05 3.45
CA TYR A 257 9.40 -0.18 4.73
C TYR A 257 8.51 1.04 5.05
N GLY A 258 8.92 2.25 4.66
CA GLY A 258 8.08 3.46 4.71
C GLY A 258 6.82 3.36 3.84
N TYR A 259 6.96 2.88 2.60
CA TYR A 259 5.81 2.55 1.74
C TYR A 259 4.89 1.52 2.42
N PHE A 260 5.46 0.43 2.94
CA PHE A 260 4.72 -0.62 3.62
C PHE A 260 3.93 -0.09 4.83
N LEU A 261 4.56 0.71 5.70
CA LEU A 261 3.87 1.32 6.84
C LEU A 261 2.74 2.26 6.40
N GLY A 262 2.96 3.05 5.34
CA GLY A 262 1.91 3.87 4.73
C GLY A 262 0.73 3.03 4.26
N LEU A 263 0.98 1.96 3.49
CA LEU A 263 -0.06 1.06 3.00
C LEU A 263 -0.78 0.30 4.12
N ALA A 264 -0.05 -0.12 5.16
CA ALA A 264 -0.63 -0.78 6.33
C ALA A 264 -1.55 0.16 7.11
N ARG A 265 -1.17 1.45 7.26
CA ARG A 265 -2.03 2.48 7.86
C ARG A 265 -3.24 2.80 6.98
N TRP A 266 -3.08 2.83 5.66
CA TRP A 266 -4.17 3.00 4.70
C TRP A 266 -5.20 1.87 4.80
N ALA A 267 -4.75 0.61 4.76
CA ALA A 267 -5.62 -0.55 4.95
C ALA A 267 -6.25 -0.56 6.36
N HIS A 268 -5.50 -0.14 7.38
CA HIS A 268 -5.98 0.10 8.73
C HIS A 268 -6.79 1.42 8.87
N ALA A 269 -7.01 2.22 7.83
CA ALA A 269 -8.03 3.29 7.85
C ALA A 269 -9.35 2.82 7.22
N GLY A 270 -9.31 1.69 6.52
CA GLY A 270 -10.46 0.94 6.02
C GLY A 270 -10.43 0.95 4.50
N LEU A 271 -10.83 -0.16 3.90
CA LEU A 271 -10.94 -0.31 2.46
C LEU A 271 -12.41 -0.51 2.11
N PRO A 272 -13.21 0.57 2.00
CA PRO A 272 -14.63 0.44 1.77
C PRO A 272 -14.91 -0.17 0.40
N ARG A 273 -15.94 -1.02 0.32
CA ARG A 273 -16.30 -1.75 -0.90
C ARG A 273 -17.82 -1.82 -1.04
N VAL A 274 -18.25 -2.08 -2.27
CA VAL A 274 -19.66 -2.33 -2.59
C VAL A 274 -19.76 -3.67 -3.27
N HIS A 275 -20.69 -4.50 -2.78
CA HIS A 275 -20.93 -5.82 -3.36
C HIS A 275 -22.37 -5.93 -3.83
N LEU A 276 -22.55 -6.49 -5.03
CA LEU A 276 -23.86 -6.84 -5.55
C LEU A 276 -24.42 -8.05 -4.77
N VAL A 277 -25.65 -7.91 -4.26
CA VAL A 277 -26.35 -8.98 -3.52
C VAL A 277 -27.51 -9.54 -4.34
N ASP A 278 -28.32 -8.65 -4.93
CA ASP A 278 -29.46 -9.03 -5.77
C ASP A 278 -29.54 -8.11 -6.99
N PRO A 279 -29.50 -8.63 -8.23
CA PRO A 279 -29.45 -10.05 -8.58
C PRO A 279 -28.12 -10.72 -8.15
N PRO A 280 -28.09 -12.04 -7.98
CA PRO A 280 -26.83 -12.75 -7.79
C PRO A 280 -25.84 -12.46 -8.93
N PRO A 281 -24.51 -12.46 -8.65
CA PRO A 281 -23.50 -12.25 -9.68
C PRO A 281 -23.72 -13.14 -10.91
N GLY A 282 -23.69 -12.53 -12.10
CA GLY A 282 -23.90 -13.21 -13.38
C GLY A 282 -25.37 -13.43 -13.76
N GLN A 283 -26.33 -13.09 -12.90
CA GLN A 283 -27.76 -13.15 -13.23
C GLN A 283 -28.28 -11.75 -13.60
N PRO A 284 -29.16 -11.63 -14.60
CA PRO A 284 -29.76 -10.37 -14.94
C PRO A 284 -30.78 -9.93 -13.88
N CYS A 285 -30.83 -8.64 -13.61
CA CYS A 285 -31.86 -8.03 -12.79
C CYS A 285 -33.18 -8.02 -13.57
N THR A 286 -34.21 -8.66 -13.00
CA THR A 286 -35.60 -8.64 -13.49
C THR A 286 -36.50 -7.74 -12.61
N GLY A 287 -35.96 -7.29 -11.48
CA GLY A 287 -36.68 -6.55 -10.45
C GLY A 287 -36.80 -5.05 -10.73
N LYS A 288 -37.40 -4.34 -9.76
CA LYS A 288 -37.51 -2.87 -9.78
C LYS A 288 -36.36 -2.18 -9.04
N ALA A 289 -35.46 -2.93 -8.43
CA ALA A 289 -34.35 -2.44 -7.65
C ALA A 289 -33.19 -3.45 -7.69
N VAL A 290 -32.00 -2.96 -7.38
CA VAL A 290 -30.81 -3.77 -7.10
C VAL A 290 -30.49 -3.65 -5.62
N THR A 291 -30.13 -4.76 -4.97
CA THR A 291 -29.67 -4.75 -3.57
C THR A 291 -28.16 -4.86 -3.53
N LEU A 292 -27.55 -3.95 -2.78
CA LEU A 292 -26.10 -3.89 -2.58
C LEU A 292 -25.77 -4.07 -1.10
N LYS A 293 -24.63 -4.69 -0.82
CA LYS A 293 -23.96 -4.67 0.49
C LYS A 293 -22.91 -3.55 0.47
N LEU A 294 -22.96 -2.69 1.48
CA LEU A 294 -21.95 -1.67 1.73
C LEU A 294 -21.01 -2.18 2.82
N ASP A 295 -19.72 -2.25 2.50
CA ASP A 295 -18.64 -2.56 3.44
C ASP A 295 -17.85 -1.27 3.72
N ASP A 296 -17.72 -0.90 4.99
CA ASP A 296 -16.94 0.27 5.42
C ASP A 296 -15.43 -0.01 5.52
N GLY A 297 -15.04 -1.29 5.40
CA GLY A 297 -13.67 -1.76 5.59
C GLY A 297 -13.20 -1.77 7.06
N LEU A 298 -14.11 -1.57 8.01
CA LEU A 298 -13.84 -1.43 9.45
C LEU A 298 -14.46 -2.56 10.28
N SER A 299 -15.53 -3.17 9.79
CA SER A 299 -16.30 -4.19 10.51
C SER A 299 -15.47 -5.38 11.04
N ARG A 300 -14.39 -5.76 10.35
CA ARG A 300 -13.50 -6.88 10.75
C ARG A 300 -12.53 -6.56 11.90
N ARG A 301 -12.48 -5.32 12.37
CA ARG A 301 -11.50 -4.87 13.38
C ARG A 301 -11.93 -5.10 14.82
N GLY A 302 -13.20 -5.43 15.03
CA GLY A 302 -13.79 -5.40 16.36
C GLY A 302 -13.81 -3.99 16.95
N GLY A 303 -13.84 -3.91 18.28
CA GLY A 303 -13.88 -2.65 19.01
C GLY A 303 -15.27 -2.01 19.09
N TRP A 304 -15.32 -0.81 19.67
CA TRP A 304 -16.58 -0.14 19.95
C TRP A 304 -17.33 0.20 18.65
N GLY A 305 -18.60 -0.18 18.60
CA GLY A 305 -19.46 0.05 17.43
C GLY A 305 -19.20 -0.86 16.24
N HIS A 306 -18.42 -1.95 16.37
CA HIS A 306 -18.14 -2.88 15.26
C HIS A 306 -19.40 -3.49 14.59
N ASP A 307 -20.51 -3.59 15.32
CA ASP A 307 -21.79 -4.12 14.83
C ASP A 307 -22.54 -3.16 13.89
N ALA A 308 -22.05 -1.94 13.71
CA ALA A 308 -22.63 -0.94 12.83
C ALA A 308 -21.67 -0.55 11.71
N VAL A 309 -22.25 -0.38 10.51
CA VAL A 309 -21.54 0.16 9.36
C VAL A 309 -21.27 1.66 9.56
N LYS A 310 -20.00 2.05 9.50
CA LYS A 310 -19.48 3.38 9.80
C LYS A 310 -19.24 4.18 8.51
N ILE A 311 -20.34 4.49 7.84
CA ILE A 311 -20.35 5.31 6.63
C ILE A 311 -20.81 6.73 6.97
N ALA A 312 -20.08 7.73 6.47
CA ALA A 312 -20.50 9.12 6.50
C ALA A 312 -21.65 9.32 5.51
N LEU A 313 -22.91 9.36 6.00
CA LEU A 313 -24.09 9.33 5.12
C LEU A 313 -24.19 10.52 4.15
N ASP A 314 -23.63 11.66 4.51
CA ASP A 314 -23.53 12.86 3.69
C ASP A 314 -22.58 12.71 2.49
N SER A 315 -21.66 11.74 2.53
CA SER A 315 -20.80 11.36 1.41
C SER A 315 -21.47 10.41 0.40
N LEU A 316 -22.59 9.75 0.77
CA LEU A 316 -23.21 8.72 -0.07
C LEU A 316 -23.76 9.33 -1.37
N ARG A 317 -23.25 8.86 -2.51
CA ARG A 317 -23.72 9.22 -3.85
C ARG A 317 -23.95 7.95 -4.66
N VAL A 318 -25.17 7.79 -5.16
CA VAL A 318 -25.57 6.63 -5.96
C VAL A 318 -26.02 7.11 -7.33
N ARG A 319 -25.42 6.57 -8.39
CA ARG A 319 -25.86 6.80 -9.77
C ARG A 319 -26.25 5.49 -10.43
N VAL A 320 -27.31 5.57 -11.22
CA VAL A 320 -27.76 4.51 -12.14
C VAL A 320 -27.58 5.05 -13.55
N ASN A 321 -26.65 4.47 -14.29
CA ASN A 321 -25.96 5.09 -15.41
C ASN A 321 -25.45 6.48 -14.96
N GLU A 322 -25.81 7.54 -15.68
CA GLU A 322 -25.40 8.91 -15.33
C GLU A 322 -26.35 9.63 -14.35
N LYS A 323 -27.45 8.99 -13.95
CA LYS A 323 -28.50 9.66 -13.16
C LYS A 323 -28.33 9.42 -11.67
N LEU A 324 -28.27 10.50 -10.91
CA LEU A 324 -28.29 10.45 -9.44
C LEU A 324 -29.61 9.87 -8.94
N VAL A 325 -29.52 8.95 -7.97
CA VAL A 325 -30.67 8.29 -7.35
C VAL A 325 -30.59 8.45 -5.84
N THR A 326 -31.67 8.95 -5.25
CA THR A 326 -31.79 9.05 -3.79
C THR A 326 -32.06 7.67 -3.21
N CYS A 327 -31.15 7.22 -2.34
CA CYS A 327 -31.26 5.95 -1.65
C CYS A 327 -31.02 6.18 -0.15
N ARG A 328 -31.59 5.34 0.70
CA ARG A 328 -31.28 5.31 2.14
C ARG A 328 -30.77 3.92 2.50
N PRO A 329 -29.53 3.79 3.02
CA PRO A 329 -29.01 2.50 3.46
C PRO A 329 -29.64 2.07 4.78
N ASP A 330 -29.79 0.76 4.96
CA ASP A 330 -29.97 0.14 6.27
C ASP A 330 -28.57 -0.09 6.86
N LEU A 331 -28.13 0.82 7.74
CA LEU A 331 -26.79 0.78 8.34
C LEU A 331 -26.58 -0.37 9.33
N LYS A 332 -27.66 -0.93 9.90
CA LYS A 332 -27.56 -2.11 10.77
C LYS A 332 -27.26 -3.36 9.93
N LYS A 333 -27.91 -3.47 8.78
CA LYS A 333 -27.68 -4.59 7.84
C LYS A 333 -26.51 -4.32 6.90
N GLY A 334 -26.05 -3.08 6.78
CA GLY A 334 -25.09 -2.66 5.76
C GLY A 334 -25.62 -2.85 4.34
N THR A 335 -26.93 -2.71 4.12
CA THR A 335 -27.56 -2.96 2.81
C THR A 335 -28.14 -1.69 2.23
N LEU A 336 -28.10 -1.58 0.90
CA LEU A 336 -28.65 -0.46 0.15
C LEU A 336 -29.52 -0.99 -0.98
N GLN A 337 -30.80 -0.59 -1.00
CA GLN A 337 -31.65 -0.83 -2.16
C GLN A 337 -31.56 0.36 -3.11
N VAL A 338 -31.18 0.09 -4.35
CA VAL A 338 -31.05 1.07 -5.42
C VAL A 338 -32.24 0.89 -6.38
N PRO A 339 -33.23 1.80 -6.36
CA PRO A 339 -34.39 1.68 -7.25
C PRO A 339 -33.99 1.94 -8.71
N LEU A 340 -34.49 1.10 -9.62
CA LEU A 340 -34.25 1.24 -11.06
C LEU A 340 -35.30 2.16 -11.71
N PRO A 341 -34.89 3.04 -12.65
CA PRO A 341 -35.80 3.92 -13.38
C PRO A 341 -36.95 3.15 -14.05
N ARG A 342 -38.17 3.71 -14.05
CA ARG A 342 -39.36 3.01 -14.59
C ARG A 342 -39.29 2.71 -16.10
N LYS A 343 -38.62 3.57 -16.87
CA LYS A 343 -38.48 3.46 -18.34
C LYS A 343 -37.06 3.05 -18.75
N LEU A 344 -36.50 2.09 -18.03
CA LEU A 344 -35.17 1.56 -18.35
C LEU A 344 -35.30 0.49 -19.44
N LYS A 345 -34.48 0.58 -20.49
CA LYS A 345 -34.38 -0.45 -21.52
C LYS A 345 -33.58 -1.63 -21.01
N ALA A 346 -33.85 -2.83 -21.51
CA ALA A 346 -33.01 -3.99 -21.28
C ALA A 346 -31.57 -3.72 -21.77
N GLY A 347 -30.59 -4.31 -21.09
CA GLY A 347 -29.17 -4.17 -21.38
C GLY A 347 -28.32 -3.85 -20.15
N PRO A 348 -27.04 -3.47 -20.35
CA PRO A 348 -26.11 -3.23 -19.26
C PRO A 348 -26.46 -1.95 -18.49
N LEU A 349 -26.48 -2.09 -17.17
CA LEU A 349 -26.68 -1.03 -16.19
C LEU A 349 -25.35 -0.75 -15.50
N ARG A 350 -24.91 0.52 -15.54
CA ARG A 350 -23.79 0.98 -14.72
C ARG A 350 -24.32 1.49 -13.38
N LEU A 351 -23.89 0.92 -12.28
CA LEU A 351 -24.16 1.44 -10.94
C LEU A 351 -22.87 2.05 -10.41
N ALA A 352 -22.91 3.31 -9.98
CA ALA A 352 -21.80 3.94 -9.29
C ALA A 352 -22.23 4.28 -7.86
N VAL A 353 -21.58 3.67 -6.87
CA VAL A 353 -21.86 3.90 -5.44
C VAL A 353 -20.60 4.38 -4.76
N ASN A 354 -20.60 5.67 -4.42
CA ASN A 354 -19.51 6.32 -3.73
C ASN A 354 -19.94 6.67 -2.32
N PHE A 355 -19.05 6.45 -1.36
CA PHE A 355 -19.18 6.94 0.01
C PHE A 355 -17.80 6.96 0.67
N GLU A 356 -17.75 7.54 1.87
CA GLU A 356 -16.61 7.56 2.76
C GLU A 356 -16.95 6.83 4.05
N ASN A 357 -15.96 6.14 4.61
CA ASN A 357 -16.04 5.70 6.00
C ASN A 357 -15.69 6.86 6.96
N ILE A 358 -15.81 6.63 8.27
CA ILE A 358 -15.55 7.66 9.29
C ILE A 358 -14.10 8.18 9.34
N PHE A 359 -13.15 7.53 8.66
CA PHE A 359 -11.76 7.98 8.52
C PHE A 359 -11.49 8.67 7.18
N GLY A 360 -12.56 9.03 6.44
CA GLY A 360 -12.46 9.67 5.13
C GLY A 360 -11.81 8.77 4.08
N GLN A 361 -11.92 7.44 4.21
CA GLN A 361 -11.53 6.50 3.14
C GLN A 361 -12.68 6.34 2.16
N HIS A 362 -12.39 6.50 0.88
CA HIS A 362 -13.35 6.33 -0.20
C HIS A 362 -13.45 4.88 -0.67
N VAL A 363 -14.63 4.51 -1.19
CA VAL A 363 -14.90 3.21 -1.82
C VAL A 363 -13.85 2.85 -2.88
N LEU A 364 -13.30 1.64 -2.76
CA LEU A 364 -12.56 0.98 -3.82
C LEU A 364 -13.55 0.41 -4.84
N HIS A 365 -13.28 0.62 -6.13
CA HIS A 365 -14.09 0.10 -7.24
C HIS A 365 -15.59 0.44 -7.10
N PRO A 366 -15.96 1.73 -7.11
CA PRO A 366 -17.35 2.16 -6.86
C PRO A 366 -18.32 1.74 -7.97
N GLU A 367 -17.82 1.24 -9.09
CA GLU A 367 -18.63 0.88 -10.26
C GLU A 367 -18.94 -0.61 -10.34
N LEU A 368 -20.21 -0.92 -10.52
CA LEU A 368 -20.72 -2.27 -10.77
C LEU A 368 -21.47 -2.29 -12.11
N LEU A 369 -21.27 -3.35 -12.88
CA LEU A 369 -22.05 -3.62 -14.07
C LEU A 369 -23.09 -4.70 -13.75
N VAL A 370 -24.36 -4.41 -14.04
CA VAL A 370 -25.48 -5.32 -13.83
C VAL A 370 -26.25 -5.45 -15.13
N GLU A 371 -26.51 -6.66 -15.60
CA GLU A 371 -27.38 -6.84 -16.76
C GLU A 371 -28.84 -6.65 -16.34
N TYR A 372 -29.64 -5.88 -17.07
CA TYR A 372 -31.06 -5.68 -16.78
C TYR A 372 -31.91 -6.30 -17.89
N ALA A 373 -32.80 -7.23 -17.53
CA ALA A 373 -33.60 -7.98 -18.51
C ALA A 373 -34.78 -7.19 -19.10
N GLY A 374 -35.08 -6.00 -18.58
CA GLY A 374 -36.31 -5.28 -18.92
C GLY A 374 -37.48 -5.64 -18.00
N ARG A 375 -38.57 -4.90 -18.16
CA ARG A 375 -39.84 -5.10 -17.43
C ARG A 375 -40.89 -5.67 -18.35
#